data_AF-A0A3M1XDK5-F1
#
_entry.id   AF-A0A3M1XDK5-F1
#
_cell.length_a   1.000
_cell.length_b   1.000
_cell.length_c   1.000
_cell.angle_alpha   90.00
_cell.angle_beta   90.00
_cell.angle_gamma   90.00
#
_symmetry.space_group_name_H-M   'P 1'
#
loop_
_entity.id
_entity.type
_entity.pdbx_description
1 polymer ?
#
loop_
_entity_poly.entity_id
_entity_poly.type
_entity_poly.pdbx_seq_one_letter_code
_entity_poly.pdbx_strand_id
1 'polypeptide(L)'
;MLQTHYLSEGLRTDWIGGATEQRPAQTVVTFAGGPALAQYHIQPCREGWVVALQWRGSPSARELAPTLSAFVQALDANGAKLAQSDGAPLQGLLPFAQLPLDRDIVDRRMLIAPGAAGATLYVGLYDYVTGERLPATDAQGVRLDGDALALALSPPDPNIVCR
;
A
#
# COMPACT_ATOMS: atom_id res chain seq x y z
N MET A 1 -43.98 12.70 24.21
CA MET A 1 -43.73 12.47 22.77
C MET A 1 -42.25 12.13 22.65
N LEU A 2 -41.90 10.84 22.55
CA LEU A 2 -40.49 10.41 22.46
C LEU A 2 -40.04 10.60 21.01
N GLN A 3 -39.11 11.52 20.77
CA GLN A 3 -38.53 11.74 19.46
C GLN A 3 -37.24 10.92 19.37
N THR A 4 -37.33 9.73 18.80
CA THR A 4 -36.15 8.92 18.48
C THR A 4 -35.48 9.55 17.26
N HIS A 5 -34.37 10.25 17.48
CA HIS A 5 -33.52 10.71 16.38
C HIS A 5 -32.81 9.49 15.78
N TYR A 6 -33.23 9.06 14.59
CA TYR A 6 -32.40 8.16 13.77
C TYR A 6 -31.15 8.91 13.33
N LEU A 7 -29.96 8.33 13.55
CA LEU A 7 -28.73 8.83 12.95
C LEU A 7 -28.88 8.70 11.42
N SER A 8 -28.69 9.81 10.70
CA SER A 8 -28.85 9.93 9.25
C SER A 8 -27.74 9.25 8.43
N GLU A 9 -26.94 8.39 9.05
CA GLU A 9 -25.78 7.78 8.41
C GLU A 9 -26.05 6.29 8.23
N GLY A 10 -26.52 5.93 7.04
CA GLY A 10 -26.69 4.53 6.64
C GLY A 10 -25.35 3.79 6.49
N LEU A 11 -25.44 2.50 6.13
CA LEU A 11 -24.26 1.68 5.80
C LEU A 11 -23.42 2.36 4.72
N ARG A 12 -22.13 2.59 5.01
CA ARG A 12 -21.12 3.01 4.03
C ARG A 12 -20.20 1.83 3.75
N THR A 13 -19.95 1.55 2.48
CA THR A 13 -18.98 0.55 2.05
C THR A 13 -17.82 1.25 1.36
N ASP A 14 -16.61 1.00 1.86
CA ASP A 14 -15.39 1.46 1.23
C ASP A 14 -14.71 0.27 0.53
N TRP A 15 -14.28 0.49 -0.72
CA TRP A 15 -13.52 -0.52 -1.43
C TRP A 15 -12.08 -0.53 -0.90
N ILE A 16 -11.64 -1.65 -0.34
CA ILE A 16 -10.30 -1.80 0.25
C ILE A 16 -9.34 -2.60 -0.64
N GLY A 17 -9.83 -3.14 -1.75
CA GLY A 17 -9.07 -3.99 -2.65
C GLY A 17 -9.87 -5.17 -3.22
N GLY A 18 -9.16 -6.08 -3.87
CA GLY A 18 -9.76 -7.26 -4.51
C GLY A 18 -8.71 -8.18 -5.12
N ALA A 19 -9.15 -9.26 -5.74
CA ALA A 19 -8.27 -10.16 -6.48
C ALA A 19 -8.28 -9.84 -7.98
N THR A 20 -7.15 -10.05 -8.64
CA THR A 20 -6.99 -9.90 -10.08
C THR A 20 -6.10 -11.01 -10.65
N GLU A 21 -6.22 -11.29 -11.95
CA GLU A 21 -5.39 -12.28 -12.63
C GLU A 21 -3.91 -11.86 -12.65
N GLN A 22 -3.03 -12.85 -12.51
CA GLN A 22 -1.58 -12.61 -12.57
C GLN A 22 -1.13 -12.37 -14.01
N ARG A 23 -0.26 -11.38 -14.18
CA ARG A 23 0.45 -11.12 -15.44
C ARG A 23 1.94 -11.42 -15.26
N PRO A 24 2.49 -12.46 -15.89
CA PRO A 24 3.85 -12.95 -15.61
C PRO A 24 4.98 -11.92 -15.80
N ALA A 25 4.84 -11.02 -16.77
CA ALA A 25 5.88 -10.04 -17.11
C ALA A 25 5.87 -8.77 -16.24
N GLN A 26 4.97 -8.67 -15.26
CA GLN A 26 4.78 -7.46 -14.47
C GLN A 26 5.18 -7.69 -13.02
N THR A 27 6.43 -7.31 -12.72
CA THR A 27 6.97 -7.18 -11.36
C THR A 27 7.78 -5.90 -11.29
N VAL A 28 7.38 -4.98 -10.43
CA VAL A 28 8.12 -3.74 -10.16
C VAL A 28 9.15 -3.98 -9.07
N VAL A 29 8.78 -4.72 -8.01
CA VAL A 29 9.66 -4.97 -6.86
C VAL A 29 9.55 -6.43 -6.42
N THR A 30 10.69 -7.06 -6.12
CA THR A 30 10.76 -8.36 -5.46
C THR A 30 11.31 -8.18 -4.04
N PHE A 31 10.60 -8.71 -3.04
CA PHE A 31 11.06 -8.73 -1.65
C PHE A 31 11.65 -10.11 -1.31
N ALA A 32 12.85 -10.15 -0.74
CA ALA A 32 13.56 -11.39 -0.48
C ALA A 32 12.77 -12.33 0.44
N GLY A 33 12.62 -13.59 0.00
CA GLY A 33 11.84 -14.60 0.71
C GLY A 33 10.33 -14.32 0.78
N GLY A 34 9.86 -13.25 0.14
CA GLY A 34 8.52 -12.71 0.34
C GLY A 34 7.71 -12.54 -0.94
N PRO A 35 6.61 -11.78 -0.86
CA PRO A 35 5.79 -11.45 -2.01
C PRO A 35 6.51 -10.48 -2.95
N ALA A 36 5.93 -10.24 -4.12
CA ALA A 36 6.37 -9.22 -5.05
C ALA A 36 5.30 -8.13 -5.21
N LEU A 37 5.73 -6.89 -5.47
CA LEU A 37 4.85 -5.83 -5.95
C LEU A 37 4.81 -5.91 -7.48
N ALA A 38 3.70 -6.45 -8.00
CA ALA A 38 3.51 -6.68 -9.43
C ALA A 38 3.31 -5.35 -10.19
N GLN A 39 2.42 -4.52 -9.67
CA GLN A 39 2.05 -3.21 -10.23
C GLN A 39 1.59 -2.26 -9.12
N TYR A 40 1.49 -0.97 -9.45
CA TYR A 40 0.85 0.03 -8.60
C TYR A 40 0.11 1.06 -9.46
N HIS A 41 -0.86 1.74 -8.85
CA HIS A 41 -1.51 2.91 -9.40
C HIS A 41 -1.67 3.97 -8.30
N ILE A 42 -1.36 5.22 -8.63
CA ILE A 42 -1.50 6.35 -7.70
C ILE A 42 -2.49 7.33 -8.33
N GLN A 43 -3.60 7.57 -7.63
CA GLN A 43 -4.59 8.55 -8.01
C GLN A 43 -4.51 9.73 -7.03
N PRO A 44 -4.08 10.92 -7.48
CA PRO A 44 -4.24 12.13 -6.68
C PRO A 44 -5.72 12.45 -6.50
N CYS A 45 -6.08 12.92 -5.32
CA CYS A 45 -7.41 13.35 -4.95
C CYS A 45 -7.32 14.51 -3.97
N ARG A 46 -8.42 15.20 -3.71
CA ARG A 46 -8.49 16.48 -3.00
C ARG A 46 -7.87 16.38 -1.62
N GLU A 47 -8.04 15.25 -0.95
CA GLU A 47 -7.54 15.00 0.40
C GLU A 47 -6.11 14.41 0.41
N GLY A 48 -5.56 14.02 -0.74
CA GLY A 48 -4.21 13.45 -0.88
C GLY A 48 -4.10 12.46 -2.03
N TRP A 49 -3.89 11.17 -1.73
CA TRP A 49 -3.75 10.12 -2.75
C TRP A 49 -4.44 8.82 -2.36
N VAL A 50 -4.98 8.14 -3.37
CA VAL A 50 -5.34 6.72 -3.31
C VAL A 50 -4.26 5.94 -4.03
N VAL A 51 -3.64 4.98 -3.33
CA VAL A 51 -2.58 4.11 -3.86
C VAL A 51 -3.13 2.69 -3.92
N ALA A 52 -3.24 2.13 -5.12
CA ALA A 52 -3.55 0.71 -5.32
C ALA A 52 -2.25 -0.06 -5.54
N LEU A 53 -1.97 -1.05 -4.69
CA LEU A 53 -0.79 -1.89 -4.75
C LEU A 53 -1.19 -3.31 -5.14
N GLN A 54 -0.61 -3.85 -6.21
CA GLN A 54 -0.92 -5.21 -6.66
C GLN A 54 0.15 -6.17 -6.15
N TRP A 55 -0.17 -6.94 -5.13
CA TRP A 55 0.71 -7.90 -4.48
C TRP A 55 0.59 -9.28 -5.10
N ARG A 56 1.73 -9.88 -5.44
CA ARG A 56 1.83 -11.27 -5.88
C ARG A 56 2.37 -12.13 -4.75
N GLY A 57 1.64 -13.20 -4.40
CA GLY A 57 2.06 -14.16 -3.38
C GLY A 57 3.30 -14.94 -3.80
N SER A 58 4.01 -15.49 -2.81
CA SER A 58 5.17 -16.36 -3.00
C SER A 58 5.07 -17.55 -2.04
N PRO A 59 5.44 -18.78 -2.45
CA PRO A 59 5.46 -19.94 -1.55
C PRO A 59 6.31 -19.70 -0.30
N SER A 60 7.46 -19.04 -0.45
CA SER A 60 8.39 -18.74 0.65
C SER A 60 7.83 -17.72 1.64
N ALA A 61 6.85 -16.91 1.24
CA ALA A 61 6.24 -15.92 2.13
C ALA A 61 5.54 -16.55 3.34
N ARG A 62 5.24 -17.86 3.30
CA ARG A 62 4.68 -18.63 4.43
C ARG A 62 5.64 -18.80 5.60
N GLU A 63 6.94 -18.64 5.36
CA GLU A 63 7.99 -18.72 6.38
C GLU A 63 8.29 -17.36 7.02
N LEU A 64 7.75 -16.28 6.45
CA LEU A 64 7.93 -14.94 6.99
C LEU A 64 7.11 -14.73 8.27
N ALA A 65 7.55 -13.78 9.08
CA ALA A 65 6.88 -13.44 10.31
C ALA A 65 5.42 -13.00 10.05
N PRO A 66 4.46 -13.40 10.89
CA PRO A 66 3.07 -12.95 10.78
C PRO A 66 2.91 -11.44 11.00
N THR A 67 3.98 -10.79 11.48
CA THR A 67 4.12 -9.36 11.75
C THR A 67 4.60 -8.57 10.52
N LEU A 68 4.68 -9.20 9.36
CA LEU A 68 5.04 -8.51 8.12
C LEU A 68 3.96 -7.48 7.73
N SER A 69 4.37 -6.24 7.51
CA SER A 69 3.51 -5.14 7.09
C SER A 69 4.11 -4.36 5.95
N ALA A 70 3.24 -3.79 5.11
CA ALA A 70 3.65 -2.77 4.18
C ALA A 70 3.80 -1.46 4.94
N PHE A 71 4.83 -0.69 4.61
CA PHE A 71 4.83 0.74 4.87
C PHE A 71 4.54 1.47 3.56
N VAL A 72 3.65 2.45 3.63
CA VAL A 72 3.27 3.28 2.49
C VAL A 72 3.30 4.70 3.00
N GLN A 73 4.42 5.39 2.81
CA GLN A 73 4.74 6.62 3.53
C GLN A 73 5.05 7.75 2.55
N ALA A 74 4.39 8.89 2.68
CA ALA A 74 4.71 10.10 1.95
C ALA A 74 5.63 10.98 2.81
N LEU A 75 6.83 11.27 2.31
CA LEU A 75 7.83 12.09 3.00
C LEU A 75 8.09 13.39 2.22
N ASP A 76 8.31 14.50 2.93
CA ASP A 76 8.78 15.75 2.33
C ASP A 76 10.27 15.70 1.97
N ALA A 77 10.79 16.79 1.38
CA ALA A 77 12.20 16.90 0.99
C ALA A 77 13.20 16.85 2.17
N ASN A 78 12.74 17.08 3.40
CA ASN A 78 13.54 16.98 4.62
C ASN A 78 13.42 15.60 5.29
N GLY A 79 12.65 14.68 4.69
CA GLY A 79 12.37 13.36 5.25
C GLY A 79 11.27 13.36 6.32
N ALA A 80 10.55 14.47 6.52
CA ALA A 80 9.43 14.52 7.45
C ALA A 80 8.23 13.74 6.89
N LYS A 81 7.63 12.88 7.72
CA LYS A 81 6.50 12.04 7.34
C LYS A 81 5.21 12.86 7.31
N LEU A 82 4.64 13.02 6.13
CA LEU A 82 3.42 13.79 5.87
C LEU A 82 2.15 12.94 5.98
N ALA A 83 2.21 11.69 5.49
CA ALA A 83 1.14 10.70 5.60
C ALA A 83 1.71 9.28 5.58
N GLN A 84 0.92 8.33 6.09
CA GLN A 84 1.24 6.91 6.02
C GLN A 84 -0.02 6.03 6.00
N SER A 85 0.11 4.82 5.46
CA SER A 85 -0.94 3.80 5.48
C SER A 85 -0.29 2.42 5.62
N ASP A 86 0.22 2.15 6.82
CA ASP A 86 1.00 0.95 7.11
C ASP A 86 0.10 -0.22 7.53
N GLY A 87 0.58 -1.45 7.35
CA GLY A 87 -0.10 -2.68 7.76
C GLY A 87 -0.15 -3.76 6.68
N ALA A 88 -0.67 -4.94 7.04
CA ALA A 88 -0.92 -6.00 6.07
C ALA A 88 -2.01 -5.61 5.04
N PRO A 89 -2.05 -6.25 3.86
CA PRO A 89 -3.02 -5.98 2.81
C PRO A 89 -4.47 -5.99 3.26
N LEU A 90 -5.31 -5.28 2.51
CA LEU A 90 -6.76 -5.19 2.73
C LEU A 90 -7.07 -4.69 4.15
N GLN A 91 -6.39 -3.62 4.56
CA GLN A 91 -6.52 -3.02 5.91
C GLN A 91 -6.29 -4.04 7.04
N GLY A 92 -5.30 -4.92 6.87
CA GLY A 92 -4.94 -5.93 7.86
C GLY A 92 -5.75 -7.23 7.79
N LEU A 93 -6.73 -7.33 6.89
CA LEU A 93 -7.58 -8.53 6.78
C LEU A 93 -6.88 -9.69 6.08
N LEU A 94 -5.79 -9.44 5.37
CA LEU A 94 -5.05 -10.48 4.65
C LEU A 94 -3.55 -10.41 4.95
N PRO A 95 -3.04 -11.25 5.87
CA PRO A 95 -1.60 -11.36 6.12
C PRO A 95 -0.83 -11.75 4.84
N PHE A 96 0.39 -11.23 4.68
CA PHE A 96 1.21 -11.51 3.49
C PHE A 96 1.49 -13.00 3.28
N ALA A 97 1.69 -13.76 4.35
CA ALA A 97 1.87 -15.21 4.31
C ALA A 97 0.65 -15.98 3.76
N GLN A 98 -0.52 -15.32 3.68
CA GLN A 98 -1.78 -15.88 3.20
C GLN A 98 -2.15 -15.36 1.81
N LEU A 99 -1.29 -14.56 1.15
CA LEU A 99 -1.55 -14.17 -0.23
C LEU A 99 -1.72 -15.42 -1.10
N PRO A 100 -2.75 -15.45 -1.96
CA PRO A 100 -2.94 -16.54 -2.90
C PRO A 100 -1.79 -16.60 -3.92
N LEU A 101 -1.50 -17.81 -4.40
CA LEU A 101 -0.43 -18.04 -5.38
C LEU A 101 -0.92 -17.97 -6.83
N ASP A 102 -2.24 -18.08 -7.06
CA ASP A 102 -2.89 -18.17 -8.37
C ASP A 102 -3.42 -16.83 -8.91
N ARG A 103 -3.42 -15.79 -8.08
CA ARG A 103 -3.96 -14.46 -8.37
C ARG A 103 -3.14 -13.40 -7.63
N ASP A 104 -3.19 -12.17 -8.12
CA ASP A 104 -2.64 -11.04 -7.38
C ASP A 104 -3.75 -10.40 -6.53
N ILE A 105 -3.34 -9.77 -5.42
CA ILE A 105 -4.23 -9.00 -4.56
C ILE A 105 -3.98 -7.52 -4.78
N VAL A 106 -5.01 -6.81 -5.22
CA VAL A 106 -5.04 -5.35 -5.22
C VAL A 106 -5.39 -4.89 -3.81
N ASP A 107 -4.52 -4.07 -3.24
CA ASP A 107 -4.58 -3.53 -1.88
C ASP A 107 -4.66 -2.01 -1.96
N ARG A 108 -5.79 -1.43 -1.54
CA ARG A 108 -6.04 0.01 -1.64
C ARG A 108 -5.65 0.72 -0.36
N ARG A 109 -4.79 1.73 -0.50
CA ARG A 109 -4.25 2.56 0.58
C ARG A 109 -4.66 4.02 0.35
N MET A 110 -5.06 4.69 1.41
CA MET A 110 -5.43 6.10 1.36
C MET A 110 -4.42 6.91 2.17
N LEU A 111 -3.84 7.93 1.55
CA LEU A 111 -2.89 8.85 2.18
C LEU A 111 -3.53 10.22 2.20
N ILE A 112 -3.96 10.65 3.39
CA ILE A 112 -4.54 11.97 3.60
C ILE A 112 -3.43 12.97 3.91
N ALA A 113 -3.08 13.79 2.93
CA ALA A 113 -2.10 14.86 3.07
C ALA A 113 -2.29 15.92 1.96
N PRO A 114 -3.31 16.79 2.07
CA PRO A 114 -3.64 17.76 1.03
C PRO A 114 -2.55 18.82 0.80
N GLY A 115 -1.59 18.96 1.73
CA GLY A 115 -0.44 19.88 1.63
C GLY A 115 0.87 19.24 1.16
N ALA A 116 0.88 17.96 0.78
CA ALA A 116 2.10 17.21 0.46
C ALA A 116 2.52 17.29 -1.02
N ALA A 117 2.33 18.44 -1.67
CA ALA A 117 2.79 18.63 -3.04
C ALA A 117 4.32 18.48 -3.13
N GLY A 118 4.81 17.64 -4.05
CA GLY A 118 6.24 17.38 -4.20
C GLY A 118 6.82 16.39 -3.18
N ALA A 119 5.99 15.69 -2.42
CA ALA A 119 6.43 14.60 -1.55
C ALA A 119 6.88 13.37 -2.36
N THR A 120 7.72 12.55 -1.74
CA THR A 120 8.10 11.23 -2.27
C THR A 120 7.36 10.15 -1.50
N LEU A 121 6.69 9.26 -2.23
CA LEU A 121 6.07 8.06 -1.69
C LEU A 121 7.10 6.95 -1.61
N TYR A 122 7.20 6.32 -0.44
CA TYR A 122 8.01 5.13 -0.20
C TYR A 122 7.09 3.94 0.08
N VAL A 123 7.31 2.85 -0.66
CA VAL A 123 6.59 1.58 -0.49
C VAL A 123 7.60 0.47 -0.24
N GLY A 124 7.43 -0.26 0.85
CA GLY A 124 8.23 -1.45 1.12
C GLY A 124 7.59 -2.30 2.22
N LEU A 125 8.28 -3.37 2.59
CA LEU A 125 7.82 -4.30 3.62
C LEU A 125 8.77 -4.30 4.81
N TYR A 126 8.21 -4.48 6.00
CA TYR A 126 8.97 -4.54 7.24
C TYR A 126 8.25 -5.40 8.27
N ASP A 127 8.99 -5.94 9.23
CA ASP A 127 8.40 -6.54 10.42
C ASP A 127 8.05 -5.42 11.41
N TYR A 128 6.76 -5.26 11.77
CA TYR A 128 6.35 -4.18 12.67
C TYR A 128 6.74 -4.38 14.13
N VAL A 129 7.19 -5.58 14.51
CA VAL A 129 7.70 -5.87 15.86
C VAL A 129 9.18 -5.51 15.95
N THR A 130 10.00 -5.89 14.97
CA THR A 130 11.45 -5.62 15.00
C THR A 130 11.84 -4.29 14.36
N GLY A 131 11.02 -3.79 13.45
CA GLY A 131 11.32 -2.63 12.61
C GLY A 131 12.22 -2.95 11.41
N GLU A 132 12.66 -4.20 11.24
CA GLU A 132 13.55 -4.60 10.15
C GLU A 132 12.82 -4.59 8.81
N ARG A 133 13.46 -4.00 7.80
CA ARG A 133 12.93 -3.96 6.43
C ARG A 133 13.27 -5.24 5.69
N LEU A 134 12.34 -5.68 4.84
CA LEU A 134 12.60 -6.79 3.95
C LEU A 134 13.44 -6.32 2.78
N PRO A 135 14.46 -7.10 2.41
CA PRO A 135 15.27 -6.77 1.27
C PRO A 135 14.48 -6.60 -0.05
N ALA A 136 14.44 -5.39 -0.64
CA ALA A 136 13.74 -5.09 -1.90
C ALA A 136 14.65 -4.94 -3.12
N THR A 137 14.27 -5.48 -4.28
CA THR A 137 15.01 -5.34 -5.55
C THR A 137 14.08 -4.95 -6.68
N ASP A 138 14.57 -4.17 -7.65
CA ASP A 138 13.81 -3.79 -8.84
C ASP A 138 13.68 -4.96 -9.85
N ALA A 139 13.05 -4.68 -10.99
CA ALA A 139 12.85 -5.66 -12.07
C ALA A 139 14.17 -6.17 -12.70
N GLN A 140 15.28 -5.46 -12.51
CA GLN A 140 16.61 -5.82 -12.99
C GLN A 140 17.43 -6.57 -11.92
N GLY A 141 16.85 -6.78 -10.72
CA GLY A 141 17.53 -7.41 -9.59
C GLY A 141 18.48 -6.48 -8.84
N VAL A 142 18.45 -5.16 -9.13
CA VAL A 142 19.25 -4.17 -8.42
C VAL A 142 18.57 -3.84 -7.09
N ARG A 143 19.38 -3.73 -6.04
CA ARG A 143 18.90 -3.38 -4.71
C ARG A 143 18.42 -1.92 -4.68
N LEU A 144 17.17 -1.72 -4.26
CA LEU A 144 16.59 -0.40 -4.02
C LEU A 144 17.13 0.24 -2.73
N ASP A 145 17.36 1.55 -2.76
CA ASP A 145 17.76 2.32 -1.59
C ASP A 145 16.69 2.26 -0.49
N GLY A 146 17.14 2.04 0.75
CA GLY A 146 16.25 1.94 1.90
C GLY A 146 15.24 0.79 1.83
N ASP A 147 15.48 -0.19 0.95
CA ASP A 147 14.62 -1.34 0.71
C ASP A 147 13.18 -0.95 0.32
N ALA A 148 13.06 0.12 -0.45
CA ALA A 148 11.77 0.73 -0.78
C ALA A 148 11.71 1.19 -2.24
N LEU A 149 10.53 1.05 -2.84
CA LEU A 149 10.19 1.75 -4.06
C LEU A 149 9.91 3.21 -3.74
N ALA A 150 10.66 4.13 -4.35
CA ALA A 150 10.47 5.57 -4.24
C ALA A 150 9.74 6.13 -5.48
N LEU A 151 8.65 6.86 -5.28
CA LEU A 151 7.82 7.41 -6.35
C LEU A 151 7.53 8.88 -6.07
N ALA A 152 7.77 9.74 -7.07
CA ALA A 152 7.36 11.13 -6.98
C ALA A 152 5.83 11.24 -6.96
N LEU A 153 5.27 12.01 -6.03
CA LEU A 153 3.83 12.29 -5.98
C LEU A 153 3.51 13.58 -6.72
N SER A 154 2.63 13.48 -7.73
CA SER A 154 1.99 14.66 -8.31
C SER A 154 1.13 15.36 -7.26
N PRO A 155 0.91 16.68 -7.36
CA PRO A 155 0.04 17.41 -6.45
C PRO A 155 -1.37 16.81 -6.35
N PRO A 156 -2.03 16.90 -5.17
CA PRO A 156 -3.44 16.53 -5.00
C PRO A 156 -4.35 17.19 -6.05
N ASP A 157 -5.33 16.45 -6.58
CA ASP A 157 -6.32 16.99 -7.52
C ASP A 157 -7.55 17.50 -6.76
N PRO A 158 -7.81 18.82 -6.70
CA PRO A 158 -8.91 19.37 -5.92
C PRO A 158 -10.31 18.96 -6.43
N ASN A 159 -10.42 18.42 -7.64
CA ASN A 159 -11.69 18.07 -8.27
C ASN A 159 -12.10 16.60 -8.05
N ILE A 160 -11.19 15.77 -7.54
CA ILE A 160 -11.43 14.34 -7.30
C ILE A 160 -11.54 14.12 -5.80
N VAL A 161 -12.63 13.57 -5.29
CA VAL A 161 -12.73 13.19 -3.87
C VAL A 161 -12.10 11.82 -3.66
N CYS A 162 -11.28 11.64 -2.63
CA CYS A 162 -10.71 10.33 -2.31
C CYS A 162 -11.84 9.36 -1.93
N ARG A 163 -12.03 8.30 -2.72
CA ARG A 163 -13.02 7.23 -2.53
C ARG A 163 -12.45 5.89 -2.94
#